data_AF-A0AAN8FH93-F1
#
_entry.id   AF-A0AAN8FH93-F1
#
_cell.length_a   1.000
_cell.length_b   1.000
_cell.length_c   1.000
_cell.angle_alpha   90.00
_cell.angle_beta   90.00
_cell.angle_gamma   90.00
#
_symmetry.space_group_name_H-M   'P 1'
#
loop_
_entity.id
_entity.type
_entity.pdbx_description
1 polymer ?
#
loop_
_entity_poly.entity_id
_entity_poly.type
_entity_poly.pdbx_seq_one_letter_code
_entity_poly.pdbx_strand_id
1 'polypeptide(L)' 'MSIHSRRCEFDADAFAARLGHGDQLISALTKLGKDNLVLPIDDPLYSMCNHSHPPVPERIEAINKMK' A
#
# COMPACT_ATOMS: atom_id res chain seq x y z
N MET A 1 7.21 11.19 10.99
CA MET A 1 6.36 10.19 11.66
C MET A 1 6.02 9.03 10.70
N SER A 2 7.00 8.49 9.97
CA SER A 2 6.71 7.68 8.77
C SER A 2 6.77 6.16 9.00
N ILE A 3 7.67 5.66 9.87
CA ILE A 3 7.89 4.21 10.03
C ILE A 3 6.74 3.51 10.78
N HIS A 4 6.24 4.11 11.86
CA HIS A 4 5.13 3.53 12.63
C HIS A 4 3.84 3.49 11.81
N SER A 5 3.56 4.57 11.06
CA SER A 5 2.40 4.63 10.16
C SER A 5 2.48 3.56 9.08
N ARG A 6 3.65 3.38 8.46
CA ARG A 6 3.86 2.31 7.46
C ARG A 6 3.57 0.92 8.01
N ARG A 7 4.01 0.61 9.22
CA ARG A 7 3.76 -0.69 9.84
C ARG A 7 2.27 -0.93 10.09
N CYS A 8 1.55 0.09 10.57
CA CYS A 8 0.10 0.02 10.74
C CYS A 8 -0.65 -0.17 9.41
N GLU A 9 -0.20 0.44 8.31
CA GLU A 9 -0.79 0.23 6.98
C GLU A 9 -0.65 -1.23 6.52
N PHE A 10 0.52 -1.83 6.70
CA PHE A 10 0.72 -3.25 6.37
C PHE A 10 -0.11 -4.18 7.25
N ASP A 11 -0.22 -3.90 8.55
CA ASP A 11 -1.07 -4.67 9.46
C ASP A 11 -2.57 -4.55 9.09
N ALA A 12 -3.00 -3.37 8.64
CA ALA A 12 -4.36 -3.15 8.16
C ALA A 12 -4.63 -3.88 6.84
N ASP A 13 -3.68 -3.85 5.90
CA ASP A 13 -3.76 -4.58 4.64
C ASP A 13 -3.80 -6.11 4.89
N ALA A 14 -3.00 -6.59 5.85
CA ALA A 14 -3.02 -7.99 6.30
C ALA A 14 -4.36 -8.40 6.90
N PHE A 15 -4.95 -7.53 7.71
CA PHE A 15 -6.27 -7.76 8.31
C PHE A 15 -7.36 -7.87 7.24
N ALA A 16 -7.36 -6.98 6.26
CA ALA A 16 -8.30 -7.01 5.14
C ALA A 16 -8.10 -8.24 4.24
N ALA A 17 -6.85 -8.65 4.00
CA ALA A 17 -6.53 -9.89 3.27
C ALA A 17 -7.06 -11.12 4.01
N ARG A 18 -6.86 -11.20 5.34
CA ARG A 18 -7.36 -12.30 6.18
C ARG A 18 -8.89 -12.41 6.21
N LEU A 19 -9.60 -11.29 6.02
CA LEU A 19 -11.06 -11.26 5.90
C LEU A 19 -11.57 -11.70 4.51
N GLY A 20 -10.68 -11.98 3.56
CA GLY A 20 -11.05 -12.34 2.18
C GLY A 20 -11.31 -11.14 1.27
N HIS A 21 -11.03 -9.91 1.73
CA HIS A 21 -11.22 -8.69 0.95
C HIS A 21 -9.96 -8.23 0.19
N GLY A 22 -8.91 -9.05 0.13
CA GLY A 22 -7.63 -8.69 -0.50
C GLY A 22 -7.77 -8.22 -1.95
N ASP A 23 -8.53 -8.93 -2.77
CA ASP A 23 -8.73 -8.58 -4.20
C ASP A 23 -9.50 -7.26 -4.36
N GLN A 24 -10.47 -7.00 -3.49
CA GLN A 24 -11.23 -5.75 -3.49
C GLN A 24 -10.36 -4.57 -3.04
N LEU A 25 -9.46 -4.81 -2.08
CA LEU A 25 -8.51 -3.81 -1.61
C LEU A 25 -7.50 -3.44 -2.70
N ILE A 26 -6.95 -4.41 -3.42
CA ILE A 26 -6.03 -4.17 -4.55
C ILE A 26 -6.72 -3.32 -5.63
N SER A 27 -7.97 -3.66 -5.98
CA SER A 27 -8.75 -2.91 -6.97
C SER A 27 -9.02 -1.47 -6.51
N ALA A 28 -9.41 -1.27 -5.25
CA ALA A 28 -9.64 0.04 -4.67
C ALA A 28 -8.36 0.90 -4.64
N LEU A 29 -7.22 0.31 -4.22
CA LEU A 29 -5.92 0.97 -4.21
C LEU A 29 -5.47 1.37 -5.62
N THR A 30 -5.67 0.50 -6.61
CA THR A 30 -5.34 0.79 -8.02
C THR A 30 -6.20 1.92 -8.56
N LYS A 31 -7.49 1.92 -8.27
CA LYS A 31 -8.41 3.00 -8.67
C LYS A 31 -8.04 4.32 -8.00
N LEU A 32 -7.79 4.31 -6.70
CA LEU A 32 -7.39 5.49 -5.94
C LEU A 32 -6.05 6.07 -6.43
N GLY A 33 -5.07 5.21 -6.73
CA GLY A 33 -3.79 5.62 -7.31
C GLY A 33 -3.98 6.28 -8.69
N LYS A 34 -4.85 5.71 -9.53
CA LYS A 34 -5.19 6.26 -10.85
C LYS A 34 -5.90 7.61 -10.73
N ASP A 35 -6.89 7.72 -9.85
CA ASP A 35 -7.70 8.94 -9.67
C ASP A 35 -6.86 10.09 -9.10
N ASN A 36 -5.91 9.78 -8.21
CA ASN A 36 -5.00 10.75 -7.62
C ASN A 36 -3.74 11.03 -8.46
N LEU A 37 -3.61 10.42 -9.64
CA LEU A 37 -2.42 10.53 -10.51
C LEU A 37 -1.12 10.29 -9.74
N VAL A 38 -1.14 9.36 -8.79
CA VAL A 38 0.03 9.03 -7.99
C VAL A 38 1.08 8.44 -8.92
N LEU A 39 2.30 9.00 -8.85
CA LEU A 39 3.44 8.47 -9.57
C LEU A 39 3.68 7.02 -9.12
N PRO A 40 3.54 6.03 -10.03
CA PRO A 40 3.66 4.62 -9.68
C PRO A 40 5.12 4.18 -9.47
N ILE A 41 6.08 5.06 -9.79
CA ILE A 41 7.51 4.82 -9.63
C ILE A 41 8.07 5.97 -8.79
N ASP A 42 8.29 5.68 -7.52
CA ASP A 42 9.01 6.52 -6.58
C ASP A 42 10.37 5.89 -6.24
N ASP A 43 11.40 6.73 -6.11
CA ASP A 43 12.71 6.28 -5.64
C ASP A 43 12.58 5.74 -4.20
N PRO A 44 13.09 4.54 -3.88
CA PRO A 44 12.90 3.92 -2.57
C PRO A 44 13.39 4.78 -1.40
N LEU A 45 14.51 5.50 -1.57
CA LEU A 45 15.06 6.38 -0.54
C LEU A 45 14.19 7.64 -0.38
N TYR A 46 13.68 8.17 -1.48
CA TYR A 46 12.77 9.31 -1.47
C TYR A 46 11.43 8.96 -0.80
N SER A 47 10.83 7.83 -1.17
CA SER A 47 9.58 7.33 -0.58
C SER A 47 9.73 7.06 0.91
N MET A 48 10.87 6.50 1.33
CA MET A 48 11.17 6.24 2.72
C MET A 48 11.27 7.53 3.55
N CYS A 49 11.73 8.64 2.98
CA CYS A 49 11.89 9.90 3.70
C CYS A 49 10.65 10.82 3.62
N ASN A 50 10.01 10.92 2.46
CA ASN A 50 8.96 11.91 2.20
C ASN A 50 7.53 11.37 2.25
N HIS A 51 7.31 10.07 2.01
CA HIS A 51 5.97 9.50 2.07
C HIS A 51 5.67 8.93 3.46
N SER A 52 4.54 9.32 4.03
CA SER A 52 4.01 8.76 5.28
C SER A 52 3.42 7.35 5.08
N HIS A 53 3.04 7.03 3.85
CA HIS A 53 2.47 5.74 3.45
C HIS A 53 3.42 5.02 2.50
N PRO A 54 3.46 3.67 2.51
CA PRO A 54 4.20 2.93 1.52
C PRO A 54 3.57 3.13 0.13
N PRO A 55 4.36 3.05 -0.95
CA PRO A 55 3.85 3.16 -2.30
C PRO A 55 2.81 2.07 -2.58
N VAL A 56 1.82 2.41 -3.40
CA VAL A 56 0.73 1.52 -3.83
C VAL A 56 1.24 0.15 -4.34
N PRO A 57 2.28 0.06 -5.19
CA PRO A 57 2.81 -1.22 -5.63
C PRO A 57 3.36 -2.10 -4.48
N GLU A 58 4.05 -1.52 -3.50
CA GLU A 58 4.54 -2.30 -2.33
C GLU A 58 3.38 -2.88 -1.52
N ARG A 59 2.30 -2.11 -1.35
CA ARG A 59 1.09 -2.58 -0.66
C ARG A 59 0.39 -3.71 -1.41
N ILE A 60 0.27 -3.60 -2.73
CA ILE A 60 -0.31 -4.65 -3.58
C ILE A 60 0.53 -5.93 -3.50
N GLU A 61 1.87 -5.81 -3.53
CA GLU A 61 2.76 -6.97 -3.38
C GLU A 61 2.61 -7.63 -2.00
N ALA A 62 2.52 -6.83 -0.92
CA ALA A 62 2.30 -7.34 0.42
C ALA A 62 0.97 -8.11 0.54
N ILE A 63 -0.12 -7.57 -0.03
CA ILE A 63 -1.43 -8.26 -0.05
C ILE A 63 -1.35 -9.55 -0.86
N ASN A 64 -0.68 -9.55 -2.02
CA ASN A 64 -0.51 -10.75 -2.85
C ASN A 64 0.32 -11.84 -2.17
N LYS A 65 1.33 -11.49 -1.36
CA LYS A 65 2.10 -12.48 -0.58
C LYS A 65 1.31 -13.11 0.56
N MET A 66 0.23 -12.46 1.01
CA MET A 66 -0.62 -12.96 2.10
C MET A 66 -1.85 -13.72 1.62
N LYS A 67 -2.08 -13.74 0.30
CA LYS A 67 -3.11 -14.55 -0.36
C LYS A 67 -2.64 -16.00 -0.49
#